data_AF-A0A2S7VPU6-F1
#
_entry.id   AF-A0A2S7VPU6-F1
#
_cell.length_a   1.000
_cell.length_b   1.000
_cell.length_c   1.000
_cell.angle_alpha   90.00
_cell.angle_beta   90.00
_cell.angle_gamma   90.00
#
_symmetry.space_group_name_H-M   'P 1'
#
loop_
_entity.id
_entity.type
_entity.pdbx_description
1 polymer ?
#
loop_
_entity_poly.entity_id
_entity_poly.type
_entity_poly.pdbx_seq_one_letter_code
_entity_poly.pdbx_strand_id
1 'polypeptide(L)' 'MNVITGILGKTLWEVLKGLILQVAWKVILERFASRLVIWGLEKLKTLTTNDVTQETVNDIIHSLKGKKLKEVEQWE' A
#
# COMPACT_ATOMS: atom_id res chain seq x y z
N MET A 1 -29.56 8.46 -24.68
CA MET A 1 -28.28 9.01 -24.17
C MET A 1 -28.00 10.29 -24.93
N ASN A 2 -27.97 11.44 -24.25
CA ASN A 2 -27.75 12.73 -24.92
C ASN A 2 -26.30 12.85 -25.39
N VAL A 3 -26.10 13.28 -26.64
CA VAL A 3 -24.80 13.45 -27.31
C VAL A 3 -23.83 14.29 -26.46
N ILE A 4 -24.36 15.31 -25.78
CA ILE A 4 -23.63 16.20 -24.86
C ILE A 4 -23.04 15.42 -23.68
N THR A 5 -23.80 14.50 -23.08
CA THR A 5 -23.33 13.65 -21.97
C THR A 5 -22.25 12.67 -22.42
N GLY A 6 -22.33 12.19 -23.66
CA GLY A 6 -21.31 11.31 -24.25
C GLY A 6 -19.98 12.01 -24.51
N ILE A 7 -20.01 13.25 -25.01
CA ILE A 7 -18.81 14.04 -25.28
C ILE A 7 -18.16 14.52 -23.98
N LEU A 8 -18.93 15.11 -23.07
CA LEU A 8 -18.44 15.57 -21.76
C LEU A 8 -17.90 14.41 -20.91
N GLY A 9 -18.56 13.25 -20.94
CA GLY A 9 -18.08 12.07 -20.24
C GLY A 9 -16.75 11.55 -20.81
N LYS A 10 -16.58 11.57 -22.14
CA LYS A 10 -15.33 11.15 -22.78
C LYS A 10 -14.18 12.10 -22.48
N THR A 11 -14.39 13.41 -22.58
CA THR A 11 -13.33 14.39 -22.28
C THR A 11 -12.93 14.36 -20.80
N LEU A 12 -13.90 14.24 -19.90
CA LEU A 12 -13.62 14.07 -18.47
C LEU A 12 -12.80 12.81 -18.20
N TRP A 13 -13.14 11.69 -18.86
CA TRP A 13 -12.42 10.43 -18.73
C TRP A 13 -10.99 10.49 -19.27
N GLU A 14 -10.77 11.20 -20.38
CA GLU A 14 -9.44 11.42 -20.95
C GLU A 14 -8.56 12.30 -20.06
N VAL A 15 -9.11 13.38 -19.51
CA VAL A 15 -8.40 14.22 -18.53
C VAL A 15 -8.03 13.41 -17.30
N LEU A 16 -8.97 12.62 -16.77
CA LEU A 16 -8.75 11.79 -15.60
C LEU A 16 -7.67 10.72 -15.85
N LYS A 17 -7.68 10.09 -17.02
CA LYS A 17 -6.62 9.16 -17.46
C LYS A 17 -5.26 9.85 -17.60
N GLY A 18 -5.20 11.05 -18.15
CA GLY A 18 -3.97 11.82 -18.29
C GLY A 18 -3.36 12.16 -16.92
N LEU A 19 -4.20 12.60 -15.98
CA LEU A 19 -3.79 12.85 -14.60
C LEU A 19 -3.29 11.58 -13.92
N ILE A 20 -4.03 10.48 -14.05
CA ILE A 20 -3.63 9.17 -13.55
C ILE A 20 -2.26 8.79 -14.12
N LEU A 21 -2.04 8.83 -15.43
CA LEU A 21 -0.77 8.44 -16.05
C LEU A 21 0.43 9.31 -15.63
N GLN A 22 0.22 10.56 -15.27
CA GLN A 22 1.28 11.46 -14.76
C GLN A 22 1.72 11.14 -13.33
N VAL A 23 0.94 10.34 -12.60
CA VAL A 23 1.29 9.93 -11.25
C VAL A 23 2.53 9.01 -11.27
N ALA A 24 3.41 9.17 -10.29
CA ALA A 24 4.57 8.30 -10.07
C ALA A 24 4.14 6.90 -9.57
N TRP A 25 3.47 6.12 -10.44
CA TRP A 25 2.90 4.81 -10.12
C TRP A 25 3.91 3.84 -9.55
N LYS A 26 5.16 3.90 -10.00
CA LYS A 26 6.23 3.05 -9.47
C LYS A 26 6.36 3.17 -7.95
N VAL A 27 6.48 4.39 -7.44
CA VAL A 27 6.65 4.66 -5.99
C VAL A 27 5.39 4.29 -5.21
N ILE A 28 4.21 4.60 -5.77
CA ILE A 28 2.94 4.29 -5.12
C ILE A 28 2.72 2.78 -5.05
N LEU A 29 2.94 2.06 -6.15
CA LEU A 29 2.81 0.61 -6.21
C LEU A 29 3.81 -0.10 -5.31
N GLU A 30 5.06 0.37 -5.25
CA GLU A 30 6.05 -0.17 -4.31
C GLU A 30 5.57 -0.05 -2.85
N ARG A 31 5.12 1.15 -2.44
CA ARG A 31 4.61 1.36 -1.07
C ARG A 31 3.32 0.60 -0.80
N PHE A 32 2.45 0.52 -1.81
CA PHE A 32 1.19 -0.20 -1.71
C PHE A 32 1.41 -1.71 -1.59
N ALA A 33 2.32 -2.27 -2.39
CA ALA A 33 2.70 -3.68 -2.31
C ALA A 33 3.29 -4.02 -0.92
N SER A 34 4.21 -3.20 -0.40
CA SER A 34 4.74 -3.40 0.96
C SER A 34 3.64 -3.38 2.02
N ARG A 35 2.70 -2.42 1.92
CA ARG A 35 1.56 -2.33 2.86
C ARG A 35 0.59 -3.50 2.74
N LEU A 36 0.33 -3.98 1.52
CA LEU A 36 -0.52 -5.15 1.29
C LEU A 36 0.10 -6.42 1.86
N VAL A 37 1.41 -6.62 1.69
CA VAL A 37 2.10 -7.78 2.26
C VAL A 37 2.02 -7.75 3.79
N ILE A 38 2.29 -6.59 4.41
CA ILE A 38 2.17 -6.44 5.87
C ILE A 38 0.74 -6.71 6.33
N TRP A 39 -0.25 -6.12 5.66
CA TRP A 39 -1.66 -6.33 5.99
C TRP A 39 -2.10 -7.79 5.84
N GLY A 40 -1.65 -8.46 4.78
CA GLY A 40 -1.93 -9.88 4.55
C GLY A 40 -1.33 -10.76 5.65
N LEU A 41 -0.09 -10.48 6.04
CA LEU A 41 0.57 -11.18 7.14
C LEU A 41 -0.15 -10.93 8.48
N GLU A 42 -0.55 -9.70 8.78
CA GLU A 42 -1.33 -9.38 9.98
C GLU A 42 -2.69 -10.10 10.00
N LYS A 43 -3.36 -10.22 8.83
CA LYS A 43 -4.60 -10.99 8.70
C LYS A 43 -4.40 -12.48 8.91
N LEU A 44 -3.34 -13.06 8.36
CA LEU A 44 -3.00 -14.47 8.56
C LEU A 44 -2.71 -14.77 10.05
N LYS A 45 -2.02 -13.85 10.74
CA LYS A 45 -1.83 -13.92 12.18
C LYS A 45 -3.15 -13.94 12.96
N THR A 46 -4.15 -13.16 12.53
CA THR A 46 -5.45 -13.10 13.22
C THR A 46 -6.29 -14.37 13.04
N LEU A 47 -5.99 -15.19 12.02
CA LEU A 47 -6.71 -16.42 11.71
C LEU A 47 -6.06 -17.66 12.35
N THR A 48 -4.92 -17.51 13.03
CA THR A 48 -4.20 -18.64 13.65
C THR A 48 -4.04 -18.44 15.16
N THR A 49 -4.39 -19.46 15.94
CA THR A 49 -4.21 -19.51 17.40
C THR A 49 -2.88 -20.13 17.80
N ASN A 50 -2.05 -20.53 16.84
CA ASN A 50 -0.76 -21.16 17.09
C ASN A 50 0.31 -20.10 17.34
N ASP A 51 0.81 -20.05 18.57
CA ASP A 51 1.80 -19.06 19.00
C ASP A 51 3.09 -19.06 18.17
N VAL A 52 3.56 -20.23 17.72
CA VAL A 52 4.78 -20.36 16.89
C VAL A 52 4.56 -19.73 15.51
N THR A 53 3.37 -19.91 14.93
CA THR A 53 3.00 -19.30 13.65
C THR A 53 2.85 -17.78 13.79
N GLN A 54 2.30 -17.31 14.92
CA GLN A 54 2.18 -15.87 15.18
C GLN A 54 3.54 -15.20 15.38
N GLU A 55 4.47 -15.85 16.06
CA GLU A 55 5.84 -15.37 16.28
C GLU A 55 6.61 -15.30 14.95
N THR A 56 6.51 -16.35 14.12
CA THR A 56 7.12 -16.37 12.78
C THR A 56 6.61 -15.22 11.89
N VAL A 57 5.30 -14.97 11.91
CA VAL A 57 4.70 -13.86 11.15
C VAL A 57 5.18 -12.49 11.68
N ASN A 58 5.30 -12.34 12.99
CA ASN A 58 5.84 -11.13 13.60
C ASN A 58 7.30 -10.88 13.19
N ASP A 59 8.15 -11.91 13.17
CA ASP A 59 9.55 -11.80 12.76
C ASP A 59 9.68 -11.43 11.28
N ILE A 60 8.83 -11.99 10.42
CA ILE A 60 8.79 -11.62 8.99
C ILE A 60 8.35 -10.16 8.83
N ILE A 61 7.31 -9.72 9.56
CA ILE A 61 6.88 -8.31 9.54
C ILE A 61 8.00 -7.39 10.04
N HIS A 62 8.72 -7.79 11.10
CA HIS A 62 9.83 -7.01 11.66
C HIS A 62 11.00 -6.91 10.66
N SER A 63 11.35 -8.01 10.01
CA SER A 63 12.36 -8.06 8.95
C SER A 63 11.98 -7.20 7.74
N LEU A 64 10.72 -7.27 7.30
CA LEU A 64 10.19 -6.47 6.18
C LEU A 64 10.08 -4.98 6.48
N LYS A 65 9.87 -4.59 7.75
CA LYS A 65 9.91 -3.18 8.17
C LYS A 65 11.33 -2.60 8.12
N GLY A 66 12.35 -3.43 7.91
CA GLY A 66 13.75 -3.05 7.82
C GLY A 66 14.30 -2.48 9.12
N LYS A 67 15.62 -2.21 9.16
CA LYS A 67 16.24 -1.44 10.25
C LYS A 67 15.59 -0.05 10.24
N LYS A 68 14.63 0.20 11.14
CA LYS A 68 14.28 1.58 11.50
C LYS A 68 15.59 2.27 11.88
N LEU A 69 15.82 3.47 11.34
CA LEU A 69 16.87 4.35 11.83
C LEU A 69 16.75 4.37 13.36
N LYS A 70 17.86 4.15 14.08
CA LYS A 70 17.89 4.30 15.55
C LYS A 70 17.13 5.59 15.84
N GLU A 71 16.10 5.52 16.68
CA GLU A 71 15.54 6.73 17.27
C GLU A 71 16.75 7.46 17.85
N VAL A 72 17.03 8.63 17.28
CA VAL A 72 18.05 9.50 17.83
C VAL A 72 17.51 9.79 19.23
N GLU A 73 18.20 9.34 20.27
CA GLU A 73 17.97 9.83 21.63
C GLU A 73 17.85 11.34 21.49
N GLN A 74 16.64 11.86 21.67
CA GLN A 74 16.45 13.30 21.80
C GLN A 74 17.18 13.63 23.10
N TRP A 75 18.42 14.11 22.94
CA TRP A 75 19.17 14.69 24.04
C TRP A 75 18.30 15.81 24.62
N GLU A 76 18.04 15.70 25.92
CA GLU A 76 17.36 16.70 26.74
C GLU A 76 17.93 18.11 26.56
#